data_AF-A0A4U1B872-F1
#
_entry.id   AF-A0A4U1B872-F1
#
_cell.length_a   1.000
_cell.length_b   1.000
_cell.length_c   1.000
_cell.angle_alpha   90.00
_cell.angle_beta   90.00
_cell.angle_gamma   90.00
#
_symmetry.space_group_name_H-M   'P 1'
#
loop_
_entity.id
_entity.type
_entity.pdbx_description
1 polymer ?
#
loop_
_entity_poly.entity_id
_entity_poly.type
_entity_poly.pdbx_seq_one_letter_code
_entity_poly.pdbx_strand_id
1 'polypeptide(L)'
;MPEADGNFVLGLPIEEFRLYLYFFAVLLTNCITVWIFKRNSKDGDKNRSNERLFKLQELSLSHPFLENQHFISGWNEFKEKYTSNRSSIDFSCESNQRYFQYEQYCEMIFNLASSSFDAAGNEKKLLQNIDFKSWCRSHKCWWENPLDSHSNRDTYDGKFCDMVDGWMK
;
A
#
# COMPACT_ATOMS: atom_id res chain seq x y z
N MET A 1 68.00 23.16 28.14
CA MET A 1 67.92 22.26 26.96
C MET A 1 66.48 22.27 26.51
N PRO A 2 66.15 22.59 25.26
CA PRO A 2 64.76 22.74 24.87
C PRO A 2 64.09 21.37 24.78
N GLU A 3 63.11 21.14 25.63
CA GLU A 3 62.00 20.23 25.41
C GLU A 3 61.16 20.79 24.25
N ALA A 4 61.00 20.04 23.15
CA ALA A 4 59.89 20.24 22.21
C ALA A 4 59.84 19.16 21.12
N ASP A 5 59.85 17.87 21.48
CA ASP A 5 59.30 16.85 20.58
C ASP A 5 57.80 16.73 20.86
N GLY A 6 57.08 17.82 20.54
CA GLY A 6 55.63 17.79 20.49
C GLY A 6 55.24 16.88 19.33
N ASN A 7 54.59 15.76 19.63
CA ASN A 7 54.06 14.92 18.57
C ASN A 7 52.90 15.66 17.89
N PHE A 8 53.16 16.24 16.72
CA PHE A 8 52.19 16.94 15.88
C PHE A 8 51.85 16.07 14.67
N VAL A 9 50.57 16.05 14.29
CA VAL A 9 50.10 15.42 13.04
C VAL A 9 49.33 16.48 12.27
N LEU A 10 49.74 16.73 11.02
CA LEU A 10 49.17 17.78 10.15
C LEU A 10 49.17 19.18 10.79
N GLY A 11 50.16 19.49 11.62
CA GLY A 11 50.30 20.79 12.28
C GLY A 11 49.41 21.01 13.50
N LEU A 12 48.64 19.99 13.93
CA LEU A 12 47.82 20.03 15.15
C LEU A 12 48.42 19.16 16.26
N PRO A 13 48.24 19.55 17.54
CA PRO A 13 48.53 18.67 18.67
C PRO A 13 47.78 17.34 18.50
N ILE A 14 48.44 16.21 18.77
CA ILE A 14 47.83 14.88 18.59
C ILE A 14 46.47 14.72 19.28
N GLU A 15 46.28 15.34 20.45
CA GLU A 15 45.02 15.26 21.19
C GLU A 15 43.86 15.99 20.47
N GLU A 16 44.13 17.14 19.84
CA GLU A 16 43.13 17.85 19.05
C GLU A 16 42.78 17.06 17.78
N PHE A 17 43.79 16.50 17.11
CA PHE A 17 43.58 15.65 15.93
C PHE A 17 42.73 14.40 16.26
N ARG A 18 42.97 13.76 17.42
CA ARG A 18 42.16 12.64 17.92
C ARG A 18 40.71 13.06 18.18
N LEU A 19 40.48 14.22 18.78
CA LEU A 19 39.14 14.74 19.03
C LEU A 19 38.35 14.94 17.73
N TYR A 20 38.98 15.50 16.69
CA TYR A 20 38.36 15.64 15.36
C TYR A 20 38.06 14.28 14.72
N LEU A 21 38.96 13.30 14.84
CA LEU A 21 38.73 11.95 14.37
C LEU A 21 37.54 11.29 15.07
N TYR A 22 37.42 11.42 16.39
CA TYR A 22 36.27 10.88 17.13
C TYR A 22 34.97 11.58 16.75
N PHE A 23 34.99 12.91 16.62
CA PHE A 23 33.83 13.68 16.19
C PHE A 23 33.37 13.25 14.79
N PHE A 24 34.31 13.12 13.84
CA PHE A 24 34.01 12.66 12.49
C PHE A 24 33.48 11.22 12.47
N ALA A 25 34.06 10.32 13.28
CA ALA A 25 33.58 8.95 13.42
C ALA A 25 32.14 8.89 13.96
N VAL A 26 31.79 9.74 14.94
CA VAL A 26 30.42 9.85 15.46
C VAL A 26 29.48 10.39 14.39
N LEU A 27 29.86 11.42 13.64
CA LEU A 27 29.03 11.93 12.54
C LEU A 27 28.82 10.87 11.45
N LEU A 28 29.90 10.18 11.05
CA LEU A 28 29.85 9.16 10.01
C LEU A 28 28.95 7.99 10.42
N THR A 29 29.07 7.51 11.67
CA THR A 29 28.22 6.43 12.18
C THR A 29 26.75 6.84 12.23
N ASN A 30 26.42 8.07 12.66
CA ASN A 30 25.05 8.57 12.63
C ASN A 30 24.49 8.67 11.20
N CYS A 31 25.28 9.16 10.24
CA CYS A 31 24.89 9.22 8.83
C CYS A 31 24.60 7.82 8.27
N ILE A 32 25.46 6.84 8.55
CA ILE A 32 25.28 5.45 8.11
C ILE A 32 24.02 4.86 8.73
N THR A 33 23.79 5.04 10.04
CA THR A 33 22.59 4.54 10.73
C THR A 33 21.31 5.11 10.14
N VAL A 34 21.26 6.43 9.90
CA VAL A 34 20.09 7.08 9.27
C VAL A 34 19.85 6.55 7.86
N TRP A 35 20.92 6.31 7.09
CA TRP A 35 20.82 5.75 5.75
C TRP A 35 20.27 4.31 5.77
N ILE A 36 20.79 3.45 6.65
CA ILE A 36 20.30 2.07 6.83
C ILE A 36 18.83 2.08 7.25
N PHE A 37 18.46 2.92 8.23
CA PHE A 37 17.08 3.03 8.71
C PHE A 37 16.11 3.41 7.58
N LYS A 38 16.44 4.45 6.80
CA LYS A 38 15.62 4.89 5.66
C LYS A 38 15.51 3.81 4.58
N ARG A 39 16.58 3.05 4.34
CA ARG A 39 16.58 1.95 3.37
C ARG A 39 15.70 0.79 3.85
N ASN A 40 15.90 0.34 5.09
CA ASN A 40 15.12 -0.75 5.68
C ASN A 40 13.63 -0.42 5.76
N SER A 41 13.26 0.83 6.03
CA SER A 41 11.86 1.28 5.99
C SER A 41 11.25 1.11 4.60
N LYS A 42 11.95 1.56 3.55
CA LYS A 42 11.48 1.43 2.15
C LYS A 42 11.36 -0.02 1.71
N ASP A 43 12.33 -0.85 2.08
CA ASP A 43 12.32 -2.28 1.78
C ASP A 43 11.18 -3.00 2.53
N GLY A 44 10.89 -2.58 3.76
CA GLY A 44 9.74 -3.05 4.54
C GLY A 44 8.39 -2.73 3.90
N ASP A 45 8.19 -1.49 3.44
CA ASP A 45 6.94 -1.07 2.78
C ASP A 45 6.71 -1.83 1.46
N LYS A 46 7.78 -2.05 0.71
CA LYS A 46 7.74 -2.85 -0.53
C LYS A 46 7.37 -4.30 -0.24
N ASN A 47 8.00 -4.91 0.77
CA ASN A 47 7.69 -6.29 1.16
C ASN A 47 6.24 -6.44 1.61
N ARG A 48 5.72 -5.48 2.40
CA ARG A 48 4.32 -5.50 2.85
C ARG A 48 3.34 -5.39 1.69
N SER A 49 3.63 -4.54 0.71
CA SER A 49 2.78 -4.37 -0.48
C SER A 49 2.77 -5.64 -1.33
N ASN A 50 3.93 -6.27 -1.51
CA ASN A 50 4.05 -7.56 -2.21
C ASN A 50 3.29 -8.67 -1.47
N GLU A 51 3.39 -8.75 -0.15
CA GLU A 51 2.68 -9.75 0.65
C GLU A 51 1.16 -9.60 0.51
N ARG A 52 0.65 -8.36 0.54
CA ARG A 52 -0.77 -8.07 0.32
C ARG A 52 -1.23 -8.44 -1.09
N LEU A 53 -0.40 -8.17 -2.09
CA LEU A 53 -0.67 -8.60 -3.48
C LEU A 53 -0.75 -10.12 -3.58
N PHE A 54 0.22 -10.85 -3.02
CA PHE A 54 0.21 -12.31 -3.03
C PHE A 54 -1.02 -12.89 -2.34
N LYS A 55 -1.43 -12.32 -1.19
CA LYS A 55 -2.67 -12.72 -0.50
C LYS A 55 -3.92 -12.52 -1.36
N LEU A 56 -4.01 -11.38 -2.06
CA LEU A 56 -5.12 -11.14 -3.00
C LEU A 56 -5.13 -12.13 -4.17
N GLN A 57 -3.95 -12.46 -4.71
CA GLN A 57 -3.82 -13.45 -5.77
C GLN A 57 -4.18 -14.86 -5.28
N GLU A 58 -3.73 -15.24 -4.09
CA GLU A 58 -4.09 -16.51 -3.45
C GLU A 58 -5.61 -16.61 -3.21
N LEU A 59 -6.25 -15.53 -2.76
CA LEU A 59 -7.71 -15.46 -2.61
C LEU A 59 -8.43 -15.63 -3.95
N SER A 60 -7.97 -14.93 -4.98
CA SER A 60 -8.51 -15.03 -6.35
C SER A 60 -8.38 -16.46 -6.91
N LEU A 61 -7.23 -17.12 -6.68
CA LEU A 61 -7.01 -18.51 -7.07
C LEU A 61 -7.88 -19.49 -6.27
N SER A 62 -8.04 -19.26 -4.97
CA SER A 62 -8.85 -20.11 -4.08
C SER A 62 -10.35 -19.95 -4.33
N HIS A 63 -10.77 -18.76 -4.77
CA HIS A 63 -12.15 -18.38 -5.02
C HIS A 63 -12.28 -17.75 -6.42
N PRO A 64 -12.22 -18.55 -7.51
CA PRO A 64 -12.16 -18.03 -8.88
C PRO A 64 -13.37 -17.18 -9.30
N PHE A 65 -14.50 -17.31 -8.61
CA PHE A 65 -15.68 -16.48 -8.87
C PHE A 65 -15.42 -14.99 -8.59
N LEU A 66 -14.44 -14.64 -7.75
CA LEU A 66 -14.10 -13.26 -7.41
C LEU A 66 -13.64 -12.44 -8.62
N GLU A 67 -13.03 -13.08 -9.62
CA GLU A 67 -12.57 -12.46 -10.88
C GLU A 67 -13.50 -12.77 -12.06
N ASN A 68 -14.55 -13.57 -11.85
CA ASN A 68 -15.43 -14.01 -12.92
C ASN A 68 -16.44 -12.90 -13.27
N GLN A 69 -16.37 -12.38 -14.49
CA GLN A 69 -17.23 -11.28 -14.94
C GLN A 69 -18.74 -11.61 -14.92
N HIS A 70 -19.12 -12.88 -15.13
CA HIS A 70 -20.51 -13.30 -15.03
C HIS A 70 -21.02 -13.19 -13.59
N PHE A 71 -20.23 -13.64 -12.61
CA PHE A 71 -20.56 -13.46 -11.19
C PHE A 71 -20.58 -11.96 -10.80
N ILE A 72 -19.56 -11.20 -11.19
CA ILE A 72 -19.43 -9.77 -10.89
C ILE A 72 -20.63 -8.97 -11.42
N SER A 73 -21.13 -9.30 -12.61
CA SER A 73 -22.28 -8.60 -13.20
C SER A 73 -23.57 -8.70 -12.36
N GLY A 74 -23.69 -9.73 -11.51
CA GLY A 74 -24.83 -9.88 -10.59
C GLY A 74 -24.74 -9.02 -9.32
N TRP A 75 -23.65 -8.27 -9.14
CA TRP A 75 -23.42 -7.42 -7.97
C TRP A 75 -24.55 -6.43 -7.70
N ASN A 76 -24.98 -5.70 -8.73
CA ASN A 76 -25.99 -4.65 -8.56
C ASN A 76 -27.35 -5.24 -8.13
N GLU A 77 -27.73 -6.39 -8.66
CA GLU A 77 -28.95 -7.12 -8.28
C GLU A 77 -28.87 -7.56 -6.80
N PHE A 78 -27.73 -8.12 -6.40
CA PHE A 78 -27.50 -8.48 -5.00
C PHE A 78 -27.59 -7.27 -4.07
N LYS A 79 -26.94 -6.16 -4.43
CA LYS A 79 -26.95 -4.92 -3.65
C LYS A 79 -28.36 -4.34 -3.52
N GLU A 80 -29.14 -4.35 -4.60
CA GLU A 80 -30.53 -3.89 -4.57
C GLU A 80 -31.39 -4.74 -3.62
N LYS A 81 -31.25 -6.07 -3.70
CA LYS A 81 -31.91 -7.01 -2.77
C LYS A 81 -31.50 -6.76 -1.32
N TYR A 82 -30.20 -6.58 -1.08
CA TYR A 82 -29.64 -6.32 0.26
C TYR A 82 -30.19 -5.01 0.86
N THR A 83 -30.27 -3.96 0.05
CA THR A 83 -30.74 -2.63 0.49
C THR A 83 -32.25 -2.62 0.72
N SER A 84 -33.02 -3.25 -0.17
CA SER A 84 -34.48 -3.18 -0.17
C SER A 84 -35.14 -4.13 0.84
N ASN A 85 -34.54 -5.29 1.11
CA ASN A 85 -35.12 -6.27 2.03
C ASN A 85 -34.03 -7.07 2.76
N ARG A 86 -33.27 -6.37 3.62
CA ARG A 86 -32.17 -6.95 4.40
C ARG A 86 -32.58 -8.16 5.24
N SER A 87 -33.81 -8.17 5.78
CA SER A 87 -34.37 -9.29 6.56
C SER A 87 -34.58 -10.57 5.75
N SER A 88 -34.64 -10.48 4.41
CA SER A 88 -34.79 -11.62 3.51
C SER A 88 -33.45 -12.23 3.06
N ILE A 89 -32.32 -11.61 3.43
CA ILE A 89 -30.99 -12.12 3.13
C ILE A 89 -30.72 -13.29 4.06
N ASP A 90 -30.77 -14.50 3.51
CA ASP A 90 -30.26 -15.68 4.19
C ASP A 90 -28.73 -15.69 4.13
N PHE A 91 -28.08 -15.43 5.26
CA PHE A 91 -26.62 -15.44 5.39
C PHE A 91 -26.01 -16.85 5.32
N SER A 92 -26.83 -17.90 5.45
CA SER A 92 -26.39 -19.30 5.26
C SER A 92 -26.40 -19.72 3.79
N CYS A 93 -27.07 -18.96 2.92
CA CYS A 93 -27.10 -19.21 1.49
C CYS A 93 -25.72 -18.98 0.87
N GLU A 94 -25.18 -20.01 0.21
CA GLU A 94 -23.85 -19.97 -0.42
C GLU A 94 -23.70 -18.82 -1.42
N SER A 95 -24.75 -18.52 -2.21
CA SER A 95 -24.69 -17.42 -3.19
C SER A 95 -24.51 -16.06 -2.51
N ASN A 96 -25.18 -15.82 -1.39
CA ASN A 96 -25.05 -14.56 -0.66
C ASN A 96 -23.66 -14.47 -0.01
N GLN A 97 -23.16 -15.59 0.54
CA GLN A 97 -21.80 -15.66 1.11
C GLN A 97 -20.73 -15.29 0.10
N ARG A 98 -20.85 -15.77 -1.15
CA ARG A 98 -19.92 -15.40 -2.24
C ARG A 98 -19.92 -13.90 -2.50
N TYR A 99 -21.09 -13.24 -2.47
CA TYR A 99 -21.14 -11.77 -2.63
C TYR A 99 -20.55 -11.02 -1.43
N PHE A 100 -20.70 -11.53 -0.21
CA PHE A 100 -20.00 -10.95 0.95
C PHE A 100 -18.48 -11.14 0.87
N GLN A 101 -18.01 -12.29 0.37
CA GLN A 101 -16.60 -12.51 0.09
C GLN A 101 -16.10 -11.55 -1.01
N TYR A 102 -16.93 -11.28 -2.01
CA TYR A 102 -16.64 -10.31 -3.06
C TYR A 102 -16.55 -8.86 -2.56
N GLU A 103 -17.45 -8.43 -1.67
CA GLU A 103 -17.37 -7.12 -1.00
C GLU A 103 -16.00 -6.95 -0.34
N GLN A 104 -15.62 -7.90 0.52
CA GLN A 104 -14.36 -7.86 1.26
C GLN A 104 -13.15 -7.93 0.32
N TYR A 105 -13.25 -8.71 -0.76
CA TYR A 105 -12.22 -8.79 -1.78
C TYR A 105 -11.98 -7.44 -2.47
N CYS A 106 -13.07 -6.77 -2.88
CA CYS A 106 -12.99 -5.46 -3.51
C CYS A 106 -12.40 -4.42 -2.55
N GLU A 107 -12.86 -4.37 -1.29
CA GLU A 107 -12.27 -3.49 -0.26
C GLU A 107 -10.75 -3.70 -0.16
N MET A 108 -10.28 -4.96 -0.13
CA MET A 108 -8.84 -5.25 -0.06
C MET A 108 -8.08 -4.77 -1.30
N ILE A 109 -8.65 -4.89 -2.51
CA ILE A 109 -8.05 -4.37 -3.75
C ILE A 109 -7.90 -2.85 -3.66
N PHE A 110 -8.98 -2.13 -3.35
CA PHE A 110 -8.95 -0.67 -3.33
C PHE A 110 -8.10 -0.14 -2.16
N ASN A 111 -8.07 -0.83 -1.02
CA ASN A 111 -7.14 -0.55 0.07
C ASN A 111 -5.67 -0.74 -0.34
N LEU A 112 -5.36 -1.75 -1.15
CA LEU A 112 -4.00 -1.95 -1.66
C LEU A 112 -3.64 -0.85 -2.66
N ALA A 113 -4.55 -0.54 -3.59
CA ALA A 113 -4.37 0.50 -4.59
C ALA A 113 -4.17 1.89 -3.95
N SER A 114 -5.00 2.26 -2.95
CA SER A 114 -4.87 3.53 -2.21
C SER A 114 -3.52 3.63 -1.51
N SER A 115 -3.15 2.61 -0.72
CA SER A 115 -1.84 2.62 -0.02
C SER A 115 -0.65 2.66 -0.99
N SER A 116 -0.78 2.02 -2.16
CA SER A 116 0.23 2.04 -3.21
C SER A 116 0.31 3.40 -3.89
N PHE A 117 -0.83 4.08 -4.06
CA PHE A 117 -0.91 5.43 -4.61
C PHE A 117 -0.25 6.44 -3.68
N ASP A 118 -0.51 6.35 -2.37
CA ASP A 118 0.12 7.20 -1.35
C ASP A 118 1.64 7.05 -1.36
N ALA A 119 2.14 5.81 -1.48
CA ALA A 119 3.58 5.54 -1.58
C ALA A 119 4.19 6.01 -2.91
N ALA A 120 3.45 5.91 -4.01
CA ALA A 120 3.91 6.31 -5.34
C ALA A 120 3.87 7.84 -5.53
N GLY A 121 2.91 8.52 -4.91
CA GLY A 121 2.63 9.96 -5.02
C GLY A 121 2.03 10.41 -6.36
N ASN A 122 1.90 9.53 -7.35
CA ASN A 122 1.17 9.77 -8.60
C ASN A 122 0.85 8.46 -9.35
N GLU A 123 -0.16 8.55 -10.22
CA GLU A 123 -0.64 7.45 -11.07
C GLU A 123 0.47 6.80 -11.92
N LYS A 124 1.33 7.61 -12.56
CA LYS A 124 2.37 7.08 -13.45
C LYS A 124 3.32 6.13 -12.72
N LYS A 125 3.72 6.47 -11.49
CA LYS A 125 4.59 5.61 -10.66
C LYS A 125 3.83 4.40 -10.10
N LEU A 126 2.55 4.55 -9.77
CA LEU A 126 1.70 3.47 -9.29
C LEU A 126 1.62 2.34 -10.34
N LEU A 127 1.32 2.69 -11.58
CA LEU A 127 1.08 1.74 -12.67
C LEU A 127 2.36 1.09 -13.25
N GLN A 128 3.55 1.44 -12.75
CA GLN A 128 4.80 0.81 -13.19
C GLN A 128 4.96 -0.63 -12.66
N ASN A 129 4.36 -0.93 -11.51
CA ASN A 129 4.59 -2.21 -10.82
C ASN A 129 3.39 -3.15 -10.89
N ILE A 130 2.17 -2.60 -10.79
CA ILE A 130 0.93 -3.36 -10.76
C ILE A 130 -0.07 -2.62 -11.66
N ASP A 131 -0.74 -3.36 -12.55
CA ASP A 131 -1.81 -2.82 -13.40
C ASP A 131 -3.12 -2.68 -12.62
N PHE A 132 -3.11 -1.80 -11.62
CA PHE A 132 -4.29 -1.48 -10.82
C PHE A 132 -5.42 -0.92 -11.68
N LYS A 133 -5.10 -0.28 -12.81
CA LYS A 133 -6.12 0.27 -13.70
C LYS A 133 -7.01 -0.82 -14.28
N SER A 134 -6.41 -1.87 -14.84
CA SER A 134 -7.17 -3.02 -15.35
C SER A 134 -7.92 -3.74 -14.22
N TRP A 135 -7.25 -3.96 -13.08
CA TRP A 135 -7.84 -4.67 -11.95
C TRP A 135 -9.05 -3.93 -11.37
N CYS A 136 -8.92 -2.64 -11.07
CA CYS A 136 -10.03 -1.83 -10.56
C CYS A 136 -11.20 -1.80 -11.55
N ARG A 137 -10.95 -1.74 -12.86
CA ARG A 137 -12.01 -1.76 -13.89
C ARG A 137 -12.84 -3.04 -13.85
N SER A 138 -12.22 -4.19 -13.60
CA SER A 138 -12.93 -5.45 -13.43
C SER A 138 -13.91 -5.43 -12.27
N HIS A 139 -13.67 -4.58 -11.26
CA HIS A 139 -14.50 -4.42 -10.06
C HIS A 139 -15.28 -3.10 -10.03
N LYS A 140 -15.53 -2.50 -11.21
CA LYS A 140 -16.23 -1.22 -11.35
C LYS A 140 -17.61 -1.22 -10.66
N CYS A 141 -18.38 -2.32 -10.77
CA CYS A 141 -19.72 -2.40 -10.19
C CYS A 141 -19.71 -2.19 -8.67
N TRP A 142 -18.72 -2.74 -7.97
CA TRP A 142 -18.53 -2.53 -6.54
C TRP A 142 -18.16 -1.07 -6.23
N TRP A 143 -17.20 -0.51 -6.97
CA TRP A 143 -16.76 0.88 -6.78
C TRP A 143 -17.90 1.90 -6.97
N GLU A 144 -18.82 1.65 -7.90
CA GLU A 144 -19.97 2.52 -8.13
C GLU A 144 -21.10 2.27 -7.13
N ASN A 145 -21.28 1.04 -6.68
CA ASN A 145 -22.43 0.63 -5.87
C ASN A 145 -22.01 -0.25 -4.67
N PRO A 146 -21.25 0.25 -3.69
CA PRO A 146 -20.86 -0.54 -2.53
C PRO A 146 -22.09 -0.90 -1.67
N LEU A 147 -21.96 -1.92 -0.81
CA LEU A 147 -23.03 -2.26 0.15
C LEU A 147 -23.20 -1.20 1.23
N ASP A 148 -22.10 -0.66 1.74
CA ASP A 148 -22.08 0.49 2.64
C ASP A 148 -21.73 1.74 1.83
N SER A 149 -22.57 2.78 1.90
CA SER A 149 -22.37 4.02 1.16
C SER A 149 -21.03 4.71 1.47
N HIS A 150 -20.41 4.38 2.61
CA HIS A 150 -19.15 4.99 3.05
C HIS A 150 -17.90 4.12 2.77
N SER A 151 -18.04 2.88 2.26
CA SER A 151 -16.89 1.96 2.12
C SER A 151 -15.98 2.24 0.93
N ASN A 152 -16.35 3.19 0.05
CA ASN A 152 -15.54 3.60 -1.10
C ASN A 152 -15.02 5.06 -0.98
N ARG A 153 -15.73 6.05 -1.53
CA ARG A 153 -15.27 7.41 -1.77
C ARG A 153 -15.06 8.22 -0.50
N ASP A 154 -15.78 7.89 0.56
CA ASP A 154 -15.68 8.58 1.84
C ASP A 154 -14.49 8.09 2.68
N THR A 155 -13.96 6.89 2.37
CA THR A 155 -12.85 6.29 3.11
C THR A 155 -11.48 6.68 2.54
N TYR A 156 -11.40 6.95 1.23
CA TYR A 156 -10.12 7.21 0.55
C TYR A 156 -9.86 8.70 0.30
N ASP A 157 -8.58 9.06 0.08
CA ASP A 157 -8.20 10.42 -0.30
C ASP A 157 -8.86 10.84 -1.63
N GLY A 158 -9.29 12.09 -1.70
CA GLY A 158 -9.99 12.63 -2.88
C GLY A 158 -9.20 12.49 -4.18
N LYS A 159 -7.86 12.63 -4.15
CA LYS A 159 -7.04 12.46 -5.36
C LYS A 159 -7.00 11.02 -5.82
N PHE A 160 -7.03 10.08 -4.89
CA PHE A 160 -7.14 8.66 -5.22
C PHE A 160 -8.51 8.36 -5.83
N CYS A 161 -9.59 8.85 -5.22
CA CYS A 161 -10.95 8.72 -5.74
C CYS A 161 -11.07 9.28 -7.17
N ASP A 162 -10.56 10.49 -7.41
CA ASP A 162 -10.56 11.14 -8.72
C ASP A 162 -9.80 10.32 -9.78
N MET A 163 -8.66 9.74 -9.39
CA MET A 163 -7.88 8.86 -10.26
C MET A 163 -8.67 7.59 -10.62
N VAL A 164 -9.25 6.92 -9.63
CA VAL A 164 -10.05 5.71 -9.84
C VAL A 164 -11.28 6.02 -10.69
N ASP A 165 -12.02 7.09 -10.38
CA ASP A 165 -13.17 7.54 -11.19
C ASP A 165 -12.76 7.86 -12.63
N GLY A 166 -11.55 8.39 -12.83
CA GLY A 166 -10.95 8.58 -14.15
C GLY A 166 -10.69 7.26 -14.90
N TRP A 167 -10.41 6.17 -14.21
CA TRP A 167 -10.26 4.85 -14.83
C TRP A 167 -11.59 4.22 -15.22
N MET A 168 -12.68 4.55 -14.54
CA MET A 168 -14.01 3.97 -14.76
C MET A 168 -14.78 4.59 -15.94
N LYS A 169 -14.31 5.74 -16.45
CA LYS A 169 -14.79 6.38 -17.68
C LYS A 169 -14.27 5.64 -18.92
#